data_AF-A0A1M5CGQ8-F1
#
_entry.id   AF-A0A1M5CGQ8-F1
#
_cell.length_a   1.000
_cell.length_b   1.000
_cell.length_c   1.000
_cell.angle_alpha   90.00
_cell.angle_beta   90.00
_cell.angle_gamma   90.00
#
_symmetry.space_group_name_H-M   'P 1'
#
loop_
_entity.id
_entity.type
_entity.pdbx_description
1 polymer ?
#
loop_
_entity_poly.entity_id
_entity_poly.type
_entity_poly.pdbx_seq_one_letter_code
_entity_poly.pdbx_strand_id
1 'polypeptide(L)'
;MKRLSLVLISTLIGYGVFAQVSLKDITGLLELNRNKLETHLQKKGFKRSFLPDNNAIGYSQSKFDKKDSIDIYRNFEILNHVDNPGLLYSTSCKEEWLSFMNDMKMAGFHFIESKDTCKTMLYQKEEWLMSCSRKMVDTSWMYIIQANKKLIPDARNIGYAEDLLTLDAHEYLVAAFGKSNVKTDSFMFSQSLGSKCSVIFPNTSHQAIFIWKDQENLRDISFIIIGEQLHNESNNNINTVMLSRWRSSQGVYCGMSLKEVQNLNKQPISFYNWRTESAGLLAPRNKGEINFSRIMPVFNCMNCSFLYVDQSRDIIGSDYALDENQKVYVASYVVLPEKEEVEKTWQTSMK
;
A
#
# COMPACT_ATOMS: atom_id res chain seq x y z
N MET A 1 -60.51 10.76 -43.55
CA MET A 1 -60.27 10.88 -42.09
C MET A 1 -59.50 9.68 -41.51
N LYS A 2 -58.24 9.40 -41.92
CA LYS A 2 -57.42 8.29 -41.37
C LYS A 2 -55.89 8.54 -41.49
N ARG A 3 -55.40 9.76 -41.24
CA ARG A 3 -53.95 10.08 -41.31
C ARG A 3 -53.45 11.06 -40.24
N LEU A 4 -54.08 11.11 -39.06
CA LEU A 4 -53.62 12.00 -37.98
C LEU A 4 -53.19 11.29 -36.68
N SER A 5 -53.28 9.96 -36.58
CA SER A 5 -53.06 9.23 -35.32
C SER A 5 -51.65 8.67 -35.14
N LEU A 6 -50.68 9.00 -36.00
CA LEU A 6 -49.34 8.39 -35.96
C LEU A 6 -48.20 9.35 -35.58
N VAL A 7 -48.49 10.62 -35.28
CA VAL A 7 -47.47 11.64 -34.92
C VAL A 7 -47.44 11.91 -33.40
N LEU A 8 -48.36 11.35 -32.62
CA LEU A 8 -48.46 11.62 -31.17
C LEU A 8 -47.88 10.54 -30.24
N ILE A 9 -47.27 9.48 -30.80
CA ILE A 9 -46.60 8.43 -30.01
C ILE A 9 -45.06 8.58 -30.00
N SER A 10 -44.48 9.48 -30.81
CA SER A 10 -43.03 9.74 -30.82
C SER A 10 -42.57 10.86 -29.88
N THR A 11 -43.47 11.47 -29.10
CA THR A 11 -43.14 12.55 -28.15
C THR A 11 -43.19 12.13 -26.67
N LEU A 12 -43.49 10.88 -26.38
CA LEU A 12 -43.36 10.31 -25.04
C LEU A 12 -42.18 9.33 -24.99
N ILE A 13 -41.42 9.40 -23.90
CA ILE A 13 -40.23 8.61 -23.56
C ILE A 13 -38.90 9.19 -24.09
N GLY A 14 -38.81 10.52 -24.08
CA GLY A 14 -37.54 11.23 -23.83
C GLY A 14 -37.29 11.49 -22.35
N TYR A 15 -37.97 10.77 -21.44
CA TYR A 15 -37.54 10.72 -20.04
C TYR A 15 -36.23 9.95 -20.02
N GLY A 16 -35.13 10.67 -20.21
CA GLY A 16 -33.80 10.17 -19.95
C GLY A 16 -33.84 9.52 -18.57
N VAL A 17 -33.75 8.19 -18.55
CA VAL A 17 -33.49 7.44 -17.33
C VAL A 17 -32.12 7.96 -16.89
N PHE A 18 -32.15 8.92 -15.97
CA PHE A 18 -30.93 9.46 -15.39
C PHE A 18 -30.26 8.30 -14.66
N ALA A 19 -29.15 7.86 -15.23
CA ALA A 19 -28.46 6.67 -14.79
C ALA A 19 -27.90 6.93 -13.38
N GLN A 20 -28.40 6.20 -12.39
CA GLN A 20 -27.73 6.02 -11.12
C GLN A 20 -26.30 5.55 -11.42
N VAL A 21 -25.30 6.16 -10.77
CA VAL A 21 -23.92 5.71 -10.93
C VAL A 21 -23.75 4.47 -10.05
N SER A 22 -23.23 3.40 -10.63
CA SER A 22 -22.94 2.15 -9.93
C SER A 22 -21.43 1.95 -9.72
N LEU A 23 -21.05 1.00 -8.87
CA LEU A 23 -19.65 0.59 -8.70
C LEU A 23 -18.99 0.20 -10.03
N LYS A 24 -19.74 -0.52 -10.88
CA LYS A 24 -19.29 -0.93 -12.22
C LYS A 24 -19.03 0.25 -13.15
N ASP A 25 -19.79 1.33 -12.98
CA ASP A 25 -19.54 2.56 -13.74
C ASP A 25 -18.23 3.19 -13.30
N ILE A 26 -18.00 3.37 -12.00
CA ILE A 26 -16.75 3.97 -11.50
C ILE A 26 -15.52 3.18 -11.93
N THR A 27 -15.53 1.86 -11.74
CA THR A 27 -14.40 1.01 -12.16
C THR A 27 -14.23 1.00 -13.68
N GLY A 28 -15.33 0.90 -14.42
CA GLY A 28 -15.29 0.94 -15.89
C GLY A 28 -14.79 2.27 -16.46
N LEU A 29 -15.09 3.39 -15.80
CA LEU A 29 -14.61 4.73 -16.19
C LEU A 29 -13.10 4.86 -16.04
N LEU A 30 -12.51 4.24 -15.01
CA LEU A 30 -11.06 4.28 -14.76
C LEU A 30 -10.24 3.47 -15.79
N GLU A 31 -10.88 2.53 -16.51
CA GLU A 31 -10.24 1.80 -17.63
C GLU A 31 -10.28 2.58 -18.96
N LEU A 32 -11.05 3.67 -19.04
CA LEU A 32 -11.20 4.42 -20.27
C LEU A 32 -10.08 5.46 -20.41
N ASN A 33 -9.56 5.60 -21.62
CA ASN A 33 -8.77 6.79 -21.95
C ASN A 33 -9.64 8.06 -21.85
N ARG A 34 -8.99 9.21 -21.69
CA ARG A 34 -9.65 10.51 -21.45
C ARG A 34 -10.73 10.85 -22.47
N ASN A 35 -10.50 10.61 -23.76
CA ASN A 35 -11.48 10.94 -24.81
C ASN A 35 -12.72 10.04 -24.73
N LYS A 36 -12.54 8.75 -24.47
CA LYS A 36 -13.64 7.79 -24.30
C LYS A 36 -14.41 8.07 -23.01
N LEU A 37 -13.71 8.42 -21.94
CA LEU A 37 -14.28 8.82 -20.66
C LEU A 37 -15.20 10.05 -20.81
N GLU A 38 -14.69 11.12 -21.44
CA GLU A 38 -15.47 12.34 -21.70
C GLU A 38 -16.72 12.03 -22.54
N THR A 39 -16.55 11.26 -23.62
CA THR A 39 -17.67 10.84 -24.47
C THR A 39 -18.70 10.02 -23.68
N HIS A 40 -18.25 9.13 -22.78
CA HIS A 40 -19.12 8.32 -21.95
C HIS A 40 -19.92 9.18 -20.95
N LEU A 41 -19.26 10.11 -20.26
CA LEU A 41 -19.89 11.02 -19.31
C LEU A 41 -20.91 11.95 -19.99
N GLN A 42 -20.56 12.50 -21.16
CA GLN A 42 -21.48 13.32 -21.96
C GLN A 42 -22.72 12.52 -22.41
N LYS A 43 -22.54 11.26 -22.84
CA LYS A 43 -23.67 10.36 -23.18
C LYS A 43 -24.58 10.08 -21.98
N LYS A 44 -24.03 10.06 -20.77
CA LYS A 44 -24.80 9.96 -19.51
C LYS A 44 -25.41 11.28 -19.05
N GLY A 45 -25.25 12.35 -19.83
CA GLY A 45 -25.84 13.66 -19.55
C GLY A 45 -25.06 14.49 -18.54
N PHE A 46 -23.79 14.17 -18.28
CA PHE A 46 -22.89 15.04 -17.53
C PHE A 46 -22.34 16.13 -18.44
N LYS A 47 -22.30 17.36 -17.92
CA LYS A 47 -21.74 18.51 -18.61
C LYS A 47 -20.36 18.82 -18.04
N ARG A 48 -19.42 19.14 -18.90
CA ARG A 48 -18.08 19.57 -18.48
C ARG A 48 -18.20 20.85 -17.64
N SER A 49 -17.58 20.85 -16.48
CA SER A 49 -17.52 21.97 -15.55
C SER A 49 -16.05 22.26 -15.20
N PHE A 50 -15.74 23.53 -14.98
CA PHE A 50 -14.44 23.92 -14.44
C PHE A 50 -14.58 24.03 -12.92
N LEU A 51 -13.80 23.23 -12.19
CA LEU A 51 -13.76 23.30 -10.74
C LEU A 51 -12.78 24.41 -10.34
N PRO A 52 -13.21 25.40 -9.53
CA PRO A 52 -12.41 26.59 -9.22
C PRO A 52 -11.11 26.28 -8.47
N ASP A 53 -11.06 25.18 -7.73
CA ASP A 53 -9.98 24.97 -6.75
C ASP A 53 -8.69 24.39 -7.32
N ASN A 54 -8.68 23.79 -8.52
CA ASN A 54 -7.51 23.03 -9.01
C ASN A 54 -7.23 23.07 -10.52
N ASN A 55 -7.91 23.91 -11.31
CA ASN A 55 -7.92 23.79 -12.79
C ASN A 55 -8.26 22.35 -13.28
N ALA A 56 -8.88 21.54 -12.40
CA ALA A 56 -9.26 20.18 -12.68
C ALA A 56 -10.48 20.18 -13.59
N ILE A 57 -10.51 19.24 -14.54
CA ILE A 57 -11.67 19.06 -15.39
C ILE A 57 -12.68 18.23 -14.62
N GLY A 58 -13.80 18.87 -14.30
CA GLY A 58 -14.97 18.24 -13.71
C GLY A 58 -16.05 17.93 -14.74
N TYR A 59 -16.96 17.06 -14.36
CA TYR A 59 -18.17 16.77 -15.09
C TYR A 59 -19.33 16.73 -14.10
N SER A 60 -20.23 17.70 -14.20
CA SER A 60 -21.35 17.84 -13.28
C SER A 60 -22.68 17.52 -13.94
N GLN A 61 -23.61 17.05 -13.13
CA GLN A 61 -25.00 16.83 -13.48
C GLN A 61 -25.86 17.24 -12.28
N SER A 62 -26.87 18.06 -12.51
CA SER A 62 -27.90 18.38 -11.52
C SER A 62 -29.26 17.91 -11.99
N LYS A 63 -30.09 17.45 -11.06
CA LYS A 63 -31.46 17.01 -11.33
C LYS A 63 -32.35 17.39 -10.16
N PHE A 64 -33.43 18.10 -10.46
CA PHE A 64 -34.50 18.33 -9.48
C PHE A 64 -35.29 17.03 -9.26
N ASP A 65 -35.29 16.52 -8.03
CA ASP A 65 -36.18 15.44 -7.62
C ASP A 65 -37.52 16.01 -7.20
N LYS A 66 -38.57 15.72 -7.98
CA LYS A 66 -39.93 16.19 -7.69
C LYS A 66 -40.51 15.56 -6.43
N LYS A 67 -40.07 14.35 -6.06
CA LYS A 67 -40.65 13.62 -4.93
C LYS A 67 -40.28 14.29 -3.61
N ASP A 68 -39.00 14.63 -3.46
CA ASP A 68 -38.47 15.21 -2.23
C ASP A 68 -38.24 16.72 -2.34
N SER A 69 -38.50 17.31 -3.53
CA SER A 69 -38.28 18.73 -3.83
C SER A 69 -36.84 19.19 -3.59
N ILE A 70 -35.87 18.31 -3.84
CA ILE A 70 -34.44 18.52 -3.61
C ILE A 70 -33.69 18.40 -4.94
N ASP A 71 -32.72 19.28 -5.17
CA ASP A 71 -31.76 19.13 -6.26
C ASP A 71 -30.70 18.08 -5.91
N ILE A 72 -30.65 17.02 -6.70
CA ILE A 72 -29.59 16.02 -6.65
C ILE A 72 -28.43 16.50 -7.51
N TYR A 73 -27.29 16.70 -6.88
CA TYR A 73 -26.04 17.10 -7.52
C TYR A 73 -25.10 15.91 -7.62
N ARG A 74 -24.52 15.72 -8.81
CA ARG A 74 -23.50 14.72 -9.09
C ARG A 74 -22.31 15.38 -9.75
N ASN A 75 -21.12 14.99 -9.37
CA ASN A 75 -19.89 15.50 -9.97
C ASN A 75 -18.85 14.38 -10.10
N PHE A 76 -18.20 14.31 -11.25
CA PHE A 76 -16.97 13.56 -11.44
C PHE A 76 -15.80 14.52 -11.60
N GLU A 77 -14.70 14.21 -10.94
CA GLU A 77 -13.42 14.89 -11.10
C GLU A 77 -12.36 13.85 -11.43
N ILE A 78 -11.58 14.11 -12.48
CA ILE A 78 -10.50 13.22 -12.91
C ILE A 78 -9.21 13.65 -12.20
N LEU A 79 -8.63 12.75 -11.42
CA LEU A 79 -7.36 12.98 -10.73
C LEU A 79 -6.24 12.52 -11.65
N ASN A 80 -5.49 13.48 -12.22
CA ASN A 80 -4.35 13.19 -13.09
C ASN A 80 -3.10 12.96 -12.25
N HIS A 81 -2.92 11.75 -11.73
CA HIS A 81 -1.61 11.30 -11.25
C HIS A 81 -0.95 10.45 -12.33
N VAL A 82 0.34 10.70 -12.58
CA VAL A 82 1.13 10.03 -13.65
C VAL A 82 1.09 8.51 -13.49
N ASP A 83 1.11 8.03 -12.25
CA ASP A 83 1.25 6.59 -11.95
C ASP A 83 -0.04 5.91 -11.51
N ASN A 84 -1.07 6.68 -11.13
CA ASN A 84 -2.30 6.16 -10.52
C ASN A 84 -3.52 6.96 -11.01
N PRO A 85 -4.21 6.54 -12.10
CA PRO A 85 -5.43 7.20 -12.51
C PRO A 85 -6.46 7.14 -11.38
N GLY A 86 -7.00 8.30 -11.02
CA GLY A 86 -7.99 8.45 -9.97
C GLY A 86 -9.25 9.13 -10.49
N LEU A 87 -10.37 8.78 -9.88
CA LEU A 87 -11.67 9.37 -10.15
C LEU A 87 -12.32 9.72 -8.82
N LEU A 88 -12.71 10.97 -8.67
CA LEU A 88 -13.48 11.43 -7.54
C LEU A 88 -14.93 11.63 -7.99
N TYR A 89 -15.82 10.83 -7.44
CA TYR A 89 -17.25 10.95 -7.62
C TYR A 89 -17.86 11.59 -6.37
N SER A 90 -18.71 12.58 -6.56
CA SER A 90 -19.45 13.21 -5.47
C SER A 90 -20.93 13.25 -5.78
N THR A 91 -21.78 12.98 -4.79
CA THR A 91 -23.24 13.01 -4.92
C THR A 91 -23.89 13.61 -3.67
N SER A 92 -25.00 14.33 -3.81
CA SER A 92 -25.85 14.72 -2.67
C SER A 92 -26.88 13.65 -2.30
N CYS A 93 -27.01 12.57 -3.08
CA CYS A 93 -27.96 11.49 -2.85
C CYS A 93 -27.38 10.43 -1.89
N LYS A 94 -28.03 10.28 -0.72
CA LYS A 94 -27.61 9.32 0.33
C LYS A 94 -27.84 7.88 -0.09
N GLU A 95 -28.93 7.60 -0.77
CA GLU A 95 -29.33 6.26 -1.22
C GLU A 95 -28.30 5.70 -2.21
N GLU A 96 -27.81 6.55 -3.12
CA GLU A 96 -26.76 6.21 -4.06
C GLU A 96 -25.45 5.87 -3.32
N TRP A 97 -25.06 6.68 -2.34
CA TRP A 97 -23.88 6.42 -1.51
C TRP A 97 -23.99 5.12 -0.71
N LEU A 98 -25.15 4.84 -0.10
CA LEU A 98 -25.40 3.58 0.61
C LEU A 98 -25.35 2.37 -0.34
N SER A 99 -25.91 2.51 -1.54
CA SER A 99 -25.84 1.48 -2.59
C SER A 99 -24.38 1.18 -2.96
N PHE A 100 -23.56 2.22 -3.16
CA PHE A 100 -22.14 2.05 -3.47
C PHE A 100 -21.38 1.27 -2.41
N MET A 101 -21.58 1.63 -1.14
CA MET A 101 -20.93 0.91 -0.04
C MET A 101 -21.36 -0.55 0.02
N ASN A 102 -22.65 -0.82 -0.19
CA ASN A 102 -23.15 -2.19 -0.25
C ASN A 102 -22.57 -2.96 -1.44
N ASP A 103 -22.48 -2.33 -2.61
CA ASP A 103 -21.89 -2.93 -3.81
C ASP A 103 -20.41 -3.28 -3.60
N MET A 104 -19.62 -2.41 -2.93
CA MET A 104 -18.23 -2.72 -2.60
C MET A 104 -18.11 -3.89 -1.62
N LYS A 105 -18.98 -3.94 -0.60
CA LYS A 105 -19.05 -5.08 0.34
C LYS A 105 -19.38 -6.38 -0.41
N MET A 106 -20.40 -6.36 -1.27
CA MET A 106 -20.80 -7.53 -2.08
C MET A 106 -19.74 -7.94 -3.10
N ALA A 107 -18.99 -6.98 -3.63
CA ALA A 107 -17.87 -7.24 -4.54
C ALA A 107 -16.63 -7.82 -3.82
N GLY A 108 -16.65 -7.94 -2.49
CA GLY A 108 -15.58 -8.55 -1.71
C GLY A 108 -14.41 -7.62 -1.43
N PHE A 109 -14.62 -6.30 -1.43
CA PHE A 109 -13.60 -5.37 -0.95
C PHE A 109 -13.35 -5.58 0.54
N HIS A 110 -12.08 -5.63 0.93
CA HIS A 110 -11.66 -5.55 2.31
C HIS A 110 -11.90 -4.13 2.83
N PHE A 111 -12.54 -4.01 3.99
CA PHE A 111 -12.79 -2.74 4.66
C PHE A 111 -12.87 -2.94 6.17
N ILE A 112 -12.69 -1.85 6.91
CA ILE A 112 -12.74 -1.85 8.37
C ILE A 112 -13.88 -0.97 8.81
N GLU A 113 -14.77 -1.54 9.62
CA GLU A 113 -15.89 -0.79 10.18
C GLU A 113 -15.37 0.19 11.25
N SER A 114 -15.48 1.47 10.93
CA SER A 114 -15.28 2.55 11.89
C SER A 114 -16.59 2.81 12.64
N LYS A 115 -16.52 2.89 13.97
CA LYS A 115 -17.64 3.40 14.79
C LYS A 115 -17.93 4.87 14.52
N ASP A 116 -16.90 5.63 14.13
CA ASP A 116 -17.05 7.01 13.73
C ASP A 116 -17.47 7.09 12.26
N THR A 117 -18.73 7.51 12.05
CA THR A 117 -19.35 7.69 10.73
C THR A 117 -18.82 8.91 9.96
N CYS A 118 -18.02 9.78 10.59
CA CYS A 118 -17.35 10.90 9.95
C CYS A 118 -15.94 10.54 9.46
N LYS A 119 -15.35 9.43 9.92
CA LYS A 119 -14.07 8.94 9.43
C LYS A 119 -14.22 8.39 8.02
N THR A 120 -13.24 8.68 7.16
CA THR A 120 -13.16 8.10 5.81
C THR A 120 -13.07 6.59 5.90
N MET A 121 -13.96 5.90 5.20
CA MET A 121 -13.95 4.44 5.07
C MET A 121 -13.09 4.04 3.87
N LEU A 122 -12.20 3.07 4.09
CA LEU A 122 -11.30 2.56 3.06
C LEU A 122 -11.76 1.17 2.61
N TYR A 123 -11.79 0.97 1.31
CA TYR A 123 -12.12 -0.28 0.65
C TYR A 123 -10.96 -0.67 -0.27
N GLN A 124 -10.44 -1.88 -0.10
CA GLN A 124 -9.30 -2.38 -0.87
C GLN A 124 -9.64 -3.72 -1.51
N LYS A 125 -9.25 -3.89 -2.78
CA LYS A 125 -9.35 -5.18 -3.46
C LYS A 125 -8.38 -5.23 -4.62
N GLU A 126 -7.41 -6.14 -4.56
CA GLU A 126 -6.38 -6.27 -5.61
C GLU A 126 -5.71 -4.89 -5.88
N GLU A 127 -5.72 -4.44 -7.13
CA GLU A 127 -5.23 -3.13 -7.59
C GLU A 127 -6.13 -1.92 -7.25
N TRP A 128 -7.33 -2.16 -6.69
CA TRP A 128 -8.32 -1.12 -6.43
C TRP A 128 -8.24 -0.60 -5.01
N LEU A 129 -8.22 0.73 -4.91
CA LEU A 129 -8.36 1.46 -3.67
C LEU A 129 -9.52 2.44 -3.78
N MET A 130 -10.52 2.28 -2.93
CA MET A 130 -11.63 3.22 -2.85
C MET A 130 -11.73 3.81 -1.45
N SER A 131 -11.99 5.12 -1.37
CA SER A 131 -12.29 5.80 -0.12
C SER A 131 -13.68 6.42 -0.20
N CYS A 132 -14.42 6.34 0.90
CA CYS A 132 -15.74 6.92 1.04
C CYS A 132 -15.74 7.88 2.23
N SER A 133 -16.13 9.12 1.97
CA SER A 133 -16.27 10.14 3.00
C SER A 133 -17.54 10.95 2.74
N ARG A 134 -17.87 11.83 3.69
CA ARG A 134 -18.93 12.81 3.51
C ARG A 134 -18.49 14.13 4.11
N LYS A 135 -18.89 15.24 3.51
CA LYS A 135 -18.65 16.58 4.03
C LYS A 135 -19.92 17.40 3.95
N MET A 136 -20.07 18.37 4.84
CA MET A 136 -21.16 19.33 4.77
C MET A 136 -20.72 20.47 3.86
N VAL A 137 -21.51 20.76 2.82
CA VAL A 137 -21.29 21.90 1.92
C VAL A 137 -22.52 22.78 2.03
N ASP A 138 -22.33 24.01 2.48
CA ASP A 138 -23.38 24.95 2.89
C ASP A 138 -24.31 24.35 3.95
N THR A 139 -25.43 23.77 3.52
CA THR A 139 -26.45 23.15 4.38
C THR A 139 -26.74 21.70 4.04
N SER A 140 -26.05 21.13 3.05
CA SER A 140 -26.32 19.80 2.51
C SER A 140 -25.12 18.87 2.66
N TRP A 141 -25.39 17.59 2.90
CA TRP A 141 -24.34 16.57 2.89
C TRP A 141 -23.92 16.24 1.46
N MET A 142 -22.63 16.29 1.20
CA MET A 142 -22.00 15.78 -0.01
C MET A 142 -21.25 14.50 0.31
N TYR A 143 -21.62 13.41 -0.35
CA TYR A 143 -20.98 12.12 -0.25
C TYR A 143 -19.91 12.00 -1.32
N ILE A 144 -18.70 11.61 -0.94
CA ILE A 144 -17.53 11.57 -1.80
C ILE A 144 -17.02 10.14 -1.86
N ILE A 145 -16.82 9.65 -3.08
CA ILE A 145 -16.23 8.37 -3.39
C ILE A 145 -15.00 8.66 -4.25
N GLN A 146 -13.81 8.41 -3.70
CA GLN A 146 -12.58 8.47 -4.47
C GLN A 146 -12.16 7.05 -4.83
N ALA A 147 -12.03 6.76 -6.11
CA ALA A 147 -11.53 5.48 -6.60
C ALA A 147 -10.19 5.70 -7.30
N ASN A 148 -9.20 4.91 -6.92
CA ASN A 148 -7.88 4.88 -7.53
C ASN A 148 -7.56 3.46 -7.95
N LYS A 149 -6.92 3.31 -9.11
CA LYS A 149 -6.40 2.05 -9.58
C LYS A 149 -4.87 2.12 -9.60
N LYS A 150 -4.21 1.28 -8.79
CA LYS A 150 -2.76 1.21 -8.76
C LYS A 150 -2.24 0.31 -9.87
N LEU A 151 -1.18 0.75 -10.55
CA LEU A 151 -0.44 -0.11 -11.46
C LEU A 151 0.43 -1.06 -10.64
N ILE A 152 0.10 -2.35 -10.67
CA ILE A 152 0.86 -3.38 -9.97
C ILE A 152 2.00 -3.87 -10.88
N PRO A 153 3.26 -3.84 -10.42
CA PRO A 153 4.36 -4.38 -11.21
C PRO A 153 4.16 -5.88 -11.45
N ASP A 154 4.52 -6.35 -12.65
CA ASP A 154 4.62 -7.78 -12.92
C ASP A 154 5.62 -8.41 -11.94
N ALA A 155 5.26 -9.53 -11.33
CA ALA A 155 6.13 -10.24 -10.39
C ALA A 155 7.51 -10.58 -11.00
N ARG A 156 7.60 -10.73 -12.32
CA ARG A 156 8.87 -10.97 -13.05
C ARG A 156 9.80 -9.75 -13.08
N ASN A 157 9.26 -8.55 -12.88
CA ASN A 157 10.01 -7.30 -12.85
C ASN A 157 10.51 -6.95 -11.44
N ILE A 158 10.10 -7.69 -10.41
CA ILE A 158 10.57 -7.53 -9.03
C ILE A 158 11.88 -8.32 -8.90
N GLY A 159 13.01 -7.63 -9.09
CA GLY A 159 14.34 -8.25 -9.11
C GLY A 159 15.04 -8.21 -7.75
N TYR A 160 14.82 -7.16 -6.98
CA TYR A 160 15.47 -6.90 -5.70
C TYR A 160 14.46 -6.74 -4.56
N ALA A 161 14.94 -6.88 -3.33
CA ALA A 161 14.10 -6.74 -2.14
C ALA A 161 13.53 -5.32 -2.00
N GLU A 162 14.23 -4.30 -2.50
CA GLU A 162 13.76 -2.92 -2.52
C GLU A 162 12.58 -2.69 -3.46
N ASP A 163 12.46 -3.47 -4.54
CA ASP A 163 11.33 -3.38 -5.48
C ASP A 163 10.01 -3.76 -4.79
N LEU A 164 10.07 -4.56 -3.73
CA LEU A 164 8.90 -4.91 -2.92
C LEU A 164 8.29 -3.69 -2.22
N LEU A 165 9.04 -2.60 -2.01
CA LEU A 165 8.54 -1.38 -1.39
C LEU A 165 7.44 -0.70 -2.24
N THR A 166 7.34 -1.00 -3.54
CA THR A 166 6.27 -0.45 -4.37
C THR A 166 4.91 -1.07 -4.04
N LEU A 167 4.87 -2.23 -3.36
CA LEU A 167 3.67 -2.95 -2.97
C LEU A 167 3.24 -2.57 -1.55
N ASP A 168 2.87 -1.31 -1.38
CA ASP A 168 2.55 -0.65 -0.09
C ASP A 168 1.17 -0.96 0.52
N ALA A 169 0.57 -2.08 0.14
CA ALA A 169 -0.67 -2.60 0.75
C ALA A 169 -0.75 -4.12 0.63
N HIS A 170 -1.42 -4.77 1.58
CA HIS A 170 -1.68 -6.21 1.54
C HIS A 170 -2.35 -6.65 0.21
N GLU A 171 -3.37 -5.92 -0.24
CA GLU A 171 -4.08 -6.25 -1.48
C GLU A 171 -3.19 -6.12 -2.73
N TYR A 172 -2.17 -5.25 -2.71
CA TYR A 172 -1.19 -5.16 -3.79
C TYR A 172 -0.25 -6.37 -3.81
N LEU A 173 0.11 -6.91 -2.65
CA LEU A 173 0.83 -8.19 -2.57
C LEU A 173 -0.03 -9.33 -3.14
N VAL A 174 -1.33 -9.36 -2.79
CA VAL A 174 -2.27 -10.37 -3.30
C VAL A 174 -2.43 -10.26 -4.82
N ALA A 175 -2.52 -9.05 -5.36
CA ALA A 175 -2.58 -8.81 -6.80
C ALA A 175 -1.29 -9.26 -7.52
N ALA A 176 -0.12 -8.94 -6.96
CA ALA A 176 1.17 -9.26 -7.58
C ALA A 176 1.52 -10.76 -7.52
N PHE A 177 1.29 -11.40 -6.37
CA PHE A 177 1.78 -12.75 -6.09
C PHE A 177 0.68 -13.81 -5.99
N GLY A 178 -0.58 -13.41 -5.95
CA GLY A 178 -1.73 -14.30 -5.78
C GLY A 178 -2.01 -14.65 -4.32
N LYS A 179 -3.31 -14.76 -3.98
CA LYS A 179 -3.81 -15.00 -2.61
C LYS A 179 -3.21 -16.23 -1.92
N SER A 180 -2.86 -17.28 -2.66
CA SER A 180 -2.23 -18.49 -2.09
C SER A 180 -0.83 -18.26 -1.56
N ASN A 181 -0.14 -17.23 -2.06
CA ASN A 181 1.24 -16.91 -1.74
C ASN A 181 1.38 -15.78 -0.71
N VAL A 182 0.27 -15.19 -0.25
CA VAL A 182 0.29 -14.06 0.70
C VAL A 182 -0.57 -14.41 1.91
N LYS A 183 -0.02 -14.23 3.11
CA LYS A 183 -0.73 -14.47 4.37
C LYS A 183 -0.65 -13.26 5.29
N THR A 184 -1.70 -13.02 6.06
CA THR A 184 -1.66 -12.11 7.20
C THR A 184 -1.17 -12.84 8.44
N ASP A 185 -0.30 -12.23 9.22
CA ASP A 185 0.24 -12.80 10.45
C ASP A 185 0.53 -11.71 11.50
N SER A 186 0.95 -12.09 12.70
CA SER A 186 1.41 -11.19 13.76
C SER A 186 2.90 -11.42 14.02
N PHE A 187 3.72 -10.41 13.74
CA PHE A 187 5.15 -10.45 14.02
C PHE A 187 5.41 -9.96 15.45
N MET A 188 6.06 -10.77 16.28
CA MET A 188 6.38 -10.43 17.68
C MET A 188 7.83 -9.93 17.76
N PHE A 189 8.03 -8.65 18.03
CA PHE A 189 9.36 -8.06 18.27
C PHE A 189 9.89 -8.41 19.67
N SER A 190 8.97 -8.57 20.63
CA SER A 190 9.25 -8.99 22.00
C SER A 190 8.02 -9.71 22.55
N GLN A 191 8.10 -10.23 23.77
CA GLN A 191 6.97 -10.91 24.42
C GLN A 191 5.72 -10.02 24.55
N SER A 192 5.88 -8.70 24.60
CA SER A 192 4.78 -7.74 24.80
C SER A 192 4.49 -6.86 23.57
N LEU A 193 5.36 -6.88 22.55
CA LEU A 193 5.24 -6.03 21.38
C LEU A 193 5.06 -6.84 20.11
N GLY A 194 3.84 -6.88 19.61
CA GLY A 194 3.48 -7.45 18.31
C GLY A 194 3.10 -6.39 17.29
N SER A 195 3.17 -6.72 16.01
CA SER A 195 2.60 -5.93 14.93
C SER A 195 1.99 -6.82 13.86
N LYS A 196 0.84 -6.41 13.34
CA LYS A 196 0.24 -7.09 12.19
C LYS A 196 1.17 -6.94 10.98
N CYS A 197 1.36 -8.05 10.29
CA CYS A 197 2.25 -8.13 9.15
C CYS A 197 1.61 -8.91 8.00
N SER A 198 2.26 -8.85 6.85
CA SER A 198 1.93 -9.72 5.72
C SER A 198 3.16 -10.45 5.26
N VAL A 199 3.00 -11.73 4.91
CA VAL A 199 4.11 -12.60 4.57
C VAL A 199 3.88 -13.18 3.19
N ILE A 200 4.81 -12.90 2.29
CA ILE A 200 4.81 -13.50 0.96
C ILE A 200 5.60 -14.81 0.98
N PHE A 201 5.19 -15.79 0.18
CA PHE A 201 5.79 -17.12 0.03
C PHE A 201 6.25 -17.74 1.36
N PRO A 202 5.34 -17.87 2.34
CA PRO A 202 5.69 -18.31 3.70
C PRO A 202 6.34 -19.70 3.70
N ASN A 203 7.36 -19.88 4.53
CA ASN A 203 8.19 -21.09 4.66
C ASN A 203 8.94 -21.48 3.38
N THR A 204 9.32 -20.50 2.54
CA THR A 204 10.14 -20.73 1.35
C THR A 204 11.35 -19.79 1.32
N SER A 205 12.32 -20.09 0.43
CA SER A 205 13.44 -19.18 0.17
C SER A 205 13.05 -17.81 -0.43
N HIS A 206 11.79 -17.59 -0.84
CA HIS A 206 11.31 -16.28 -1.30
C HIS A 206 10.47 -15.57 -0.23
N GLN A 207 10.57 -15.98 1.03
CA GLN A 207 9.84 -15.33 2.10
C GLN A 207 10.31 -13.88 2.31
N ALA A 208 9.34 -12.98 2.42
CA ALA A 208 9.54 -11.62 2.92
C ALA A 208 8.37 -11.24 3.84
N ILE A 209 8.67 -10.53 4.93
CA ILE A 209 7.71 -10.14 5.96
C ILE A 209 7.55 -8.62 5.90
N PHE A 210 6.33 -8.15 5.66
CA PHE A 210 5.97 -6.74 5.55
C PHE A 210 5.37 -6.28 6.88
N ILE A 211 6.02 -5.32 7.53
CA ILE A 211 5.49 -4.66 8.72
C ILE A 211 4.80 -3.36 8.28
N TRP A 212 3.54 -3.19 8.67
CA TRP A 212 2.70 -2.05 8.25
C TRP A 212 2.69 -0.92 9.28
N LYS A 213 2.67 0.33 8.82
CA LYS A 213 2.39 1.51 9.66
C LYS A 213 0.90 1.56 9.99
N ASP A 214 0.04 1.39 8.99
CA ASP A 214 -1.39 1.20 9.18
C ASP A 214 -1.69 -0.30 9.35
N GLN A 215 -1.66 -0.75 10.59
CA GLN A 215 -1.94 -2.15 10.96
C GLN A 215 -3.42 -2.52 10.85
N GLU A 216 -4.31 -1.53 10.85
CA GLU A 216 -5.74 -1.79 10.66
C GLU A 216 -5.93 -2.19 9.20
N ASN A 217 -5.60 -1.30 8.27
CA ASN A 217 -5.83 -1.49 6.83
C ASN A 217 -4.73 -2.32 6.13
N LEU A 218 -3.65 -2.68 6.84
CA LEU A 218 -2.48 -3.38 6.31
C LEU A 218 -1.85 -2.63 5.12
N ARG A 219 -1.57 -1.34 5.34
CA ARG A 219 -1.02 -0.42 4.35
C ARG A 219 0.13 0.39 4.91
N ASP A 220 0.83 1.07 4.00
CA ASP A 220 1.93 1.97 4.25
C ASP A 220 3.07 1.24 4.96
N ILE A 221 4.04 0.76 4.19
CA ILE A 221 5.12 -0.06 4.72
C ILE A 221 5.90 0.71 5.79
N SER A 222 6.06 0.10 6.96
CA SER A 222 7.02 0.52 7.97
C SER A 222 8.41 0.06 7.56
N PHE A 223 8.56 -1.26 7.33
CA PHE A 223 9.75 -1.90 6.79
C PHE A 223 9.45 -3.34 6.36
N ILE A 224 10.37 -3.95 5.63
CA ILE A 224 10.32 -5.34 5.17
C ILE A 224 11.49 -6.12 5.79
N ILE A 225 11.24 -7.32 6.31
CA ILE A 225 12.28 -8.22 6.83
C ILE A 225 12.51 -9.35 5.82
N ILE A 226 13.78 -9.61 5.50
CA ILE A 226 14.23 -10.69 4.63
C ILE A 226 15.12 -11.66 5.41
N GLY A 227 14.89 -12.96 5.26
CA GLY A 227 15.76 -14.02 5.81
C GLY A 227 15.35 -14.58 7.17
N GLU A 228 14.41 -13.95 7.85
CA GLU A 228 13.88 -14.45 9.12
C GLU A 228 12.77 -15.49 8.89
N GLN A 229 12.80 -16.57 9.66
CA GLN A 229 11.71 -17.55 9.71
C GLN A 229 10.73 -17.13 10.80
N LEU A 230 9.43 -17.16 10.50
CA LEU A 230 8.40 -16.98 11.53
C LEU A 230 8.58 -18.09 12.57
N HIS A 231 8.71 -17.73 13.84
CA HIS A 231 8.74 -18.69 14.93
C HIS A 231 7.39 -19.40 15.02
N ASN A 232 7.28 -20.58 14.40
CA ASN A 232 6.27 -21.54 14.78
C ASN A 232 6.74 -22.23 16.06
N GLU A 233 5.98 -22.07 17.14
CA GLU A 233 6.21 -22.68 18.46
C GLU A 233 6.40 -24.22 18.40
N SER A 234 6.08 -24.86 17.27
CA SER A 234 6.17 -26.30 17.06
C SER A 234 7.47 -26.80 16.40
N ASN A 235 8.37 -25.94 15.91
CA ASN A 235 9.59 -26.36 15.20
C ASN A 235 10.88 -25.86 15.86
N ASN A 236 11.33 -26.59 16.88
CA ASN A 236 12.66 -26.43 17.51
C ASN A 236 13.85 -26.85 16.61
N ASN A 237 13.64 -27.09 15.31
CA ASN A 237 14.70 -27.43 14.37
C ASN A 237 15.29 -26.17 13.72
N ILE A 238 16.17 -25.50 14.47
CA ILE A 238 16.90 -24.27 14.13
C ILE A 238 17.87 -24.42 12.94
N ASN A 239 18.01 -25.62 12.35
CA ASN A 239 19.13 -25.94 11.44
C ASN A 239 18.82 -25.98 9.94
N THR A 240 17.72 -25.40 9.47
CA THR A 240 17.54 -25.19 8.02
C THR A 240 17.18 -23.74 7.74
N VAL A 241 18.18 -22.86 7.85
CA VAL A 241 18.14 -21.55 7.22
C VAL A 241 18.07 -21.79 5.71
N MET A 242 16.86 -21.89 5.16
CA MET A 242 16.70 -21.70 3.72
C MET A 242 17.18 -20.28 3.44
N LEU A 243 18.37 -20.15 2.85
CA LEU A 243 18.94 -18.87 2.46
C LEU A 243 17.93 -18.16 1.56
N SER A 244 17.55 -16.95 1.97
CA SER A 244 16.64 -16.16 1.17
C SER A 244 17.24 -15.89 -0.21
N ARG A 245 16.39 -16.00 -1.25
CA ARG A 245 16.74 -15.65 -2.63
C ARG A 245 16.64 -14.17 -2.90
N TRP A 246 15.96 -13.43 -2.05
CA TRP A 246 15.94 -11.99 -2.11
C TRP A 246 17.36 -11.44 -1.90
N ARG A 247 17.74 -10.52 -2.78
CA ARG A 247 18.99 -9.76 -2.70
C ARG A 247 18.66 -8.28 -2.69
N SER A 248 19.44 -7.51 -1.96
CA SER A 248 19.41 -6.06 -2.07
C SER A 248 20.03 -5.63 -3.40
N SER A 249 19.49 -4.56 -3.99
CA SER A 249 20.09 -3.85 -5.12
C SER A 249 21.52 -3.38 -4.85
N GLN A 250 21.87 -3.20 -3.57
CA GLN A 250 23.21 -2.85 -3.09
C GLN A 250 24.13 -4.07 -2.89
N GLY A 251 23.66 -5.29 -3.21
CA GLY A 251 24.44 -6.52 -3.18
C GLY A 251 24.39 -7.30 -1.86
N VAL A 252 23.70 -6.81 -0.83
CA VAL A 252 23.54 -7.52 0.45
C VAL A 252 22.58 -8.69 0.30
N TYR A 253 22.91 -9.85 0.86
CA TYR A 253 22.04 -11.04 0.90
C TYR A 253 22.25 -11.86 2.17
N CYS A 254 21.28 -12.72 2.49
CA CYS A 254 21.35 -13.59 3.66
C CYS A 254 22.43 -14.68 3.48
N GLY A 255 23.26 -14.89 4.49
CA GLY A 255 24.40 -15.81 4.47
C GLY A 255 25.73 -15.15 4.08
N MET A 256 25.73 -13.87 3.70
CA MET A 256 26.95 -13.12 3.42
C MET A 256 27.82 -13.02 4.68
N SER A 257 29.09 -13.39 4.59
CA SER A 257 30.05 -13.29 5.70
C SER A 257 30.37 -11.83 6.02
N LEU A 258 30.76 -11.55 7.26
CA LEU A 258 31.16 -10.21 7.68
C LEU A 258 32.28 -9.61 6.81
N LYS A 259 33.23 -10.45 6.39
CA LYS A 259 34.30 -10.05 5.46
C LYS A 259 33.76 -9.61 4.11
N GLU A 260 32.80 -10.34 3.56
CA GLU A 260 32.14 -9.97 2.30
C GLU A 260 31.38 -8.66 2.45
N VAL A 261 30.63 -8.47 3.55
CA VAL A 261 29.90 -7.20 3.81
C VAL A 261 30.88 -6.03 3.92
N GLN A 262 31.99 -6.17 4.65
CA GLN A 262 33.01 -5.13 4.74
C GLN A 262 33.64 -4.81 3.39
N ASN A 263 33.93 -5.82 2.57
CA ASN A 263 34.47 -5.65 1.21
C ASN A 263 33.47 -4.96 0.26
N LEU A 264 32.18 -5.24 0.41
CA LEU A 264 31.10 -4.58 -0.32
C LEU A 264 30.98 -3.12 0.12
N ASN A 265 30.99 -2.86 1.43
CA ASN A 265 30.85 -1.53 2.02
C ASN A 265 32.08 -0.63 1.84
N LYS A 266 33.25 -1.19 1.51
CA LYS A 266 34.55 -0.50 1.39
C LYS A 266 35.05 0.15 2.69
N GLN A 267 34.37 -0.05 3.81
CA GLN A 267 34.74 0.44 5.13
C GLN A 267 34.34 -0.58 6.20
N PRO A 268 35.07 -0.62 7.33
CA PRO A 268 34.66 -1.40 8.49
C PRO A 268 33.26 -1.00 8.97
N ILE A 269 32.54 -1.97 9.52
CA ILE A 269 31.21 -1.76 10.08
C ILE A 269 31.22 -2.08 11.57
N SER A 270 30.35 -1.43 12.33
CA SER A 270 30.16 -1.65 13.75
C SER A 270 28.76 -2.20 14.03
N PHE A 271 28.66 -3.16 14.93
CA PHE A 271 27.39 -3.78 15.33
C PHE A 271 27.39 -4.08 16.82
N TYR A 272 26.19 -4.22 17.38
CA TYR A 272 26.00 -4.52 18.79
C TYR A 272 26.44 -5.95 19.12
N ASN A 273 27.12 -6.11 20.25
CA ASN A 273 27.58 -7.41 20.72
C ASN A 273 26.40 -8.34 21.04
N TRP A 274 26.64 -9.66 21.04
CA TRP A 274 25.61 -10.68 21.34
C TRP A 274 25.19 -10.77 22.82
N ARG A 275 25.75 -9.93 23.70
CA ARG A 275 25.33 -9.83 25.10
C ARG A 275 24.33 -8.70 25.34
N THR A 276 24.14 -7.81 24.37
CA THR A 276 23.12 -6.76 24.40
C THR A 276 21.76 -7.27 23.93
N GLU A 277 20.69 -6.57 24.29
CA GLU A 277 19.35 -6.82 23.74
C GLU A 277 19.26 -6.56 22.22
N SER A 278 20.21 -5.79 21.68
CA SER A 278 20.30 -5.43 20.26
C SER A 278 21.30 -6.29 19.50
N ALA A 279 21.61 -7.48 20.01
CA ALA A 279 22.60 -8.41 19.47
C ALA A 279 22.58 -8.51 17.94
N GLY A 280 23.73 -8.23 17.31
CA GLY A 280 23.91 -8.35 15.86
C GLY A 280 23.26 -7.24 15.02
N LEU A 281 22.53 -6.30 15.62
CA LEU A 281 22.04 -5.11 14.91
C LEU A 281 23.21 -4.18 14.57
N LEU A 282 23.12 -3.46 13.46
CA LEU A 282 24.08 -2.42 13.12
C LEU A 282 24.09 -1.32 14.19
N ALA A 283 25.29 -0.90 14.58
CA ALA A 283 25.46 0.26 15.44
C ALA A 283 25.20 1.56 14.66
N PRO A 284 24.90 2.67 15.35
CA PRO A 284 24.77 3.97 14.69
C PRO A 284 26.08 4.41 14.01
N ARG A 285 25.96 5.32 13.02
CA ARG A 285 27.07 6.02 12.36
C ARG A 285 28.02 5.15 11.53
N ASN A 286 27.56 3.99 11.07
CA ASN A 286 28.24 3.26 9.99
C ASN A 286 28.30 4.11 8.72
N LYS A 287 29.44 4.07 8.02
CA LYS A 287 29.71 4.77 6.76
C LYS A 287 30.20 3.78 5.71
N GLY A 288 30.23 4.20 4.46
CA GLY A 288 30.70 3.39 3.33
C GLY A 288 29.77 3.50 2.13
N GLU A 289 29.89 2.53 1.22
CA GLU A 289 29.10 2.47 -0.02
C GLU A 289 27.68 1.95 0.21
N ILE A 290 27.46 1.14 1.25
CA ILE A 290 26.11 0.64 1.56
C ILE A 290 25.34 1.75 2.28
N ASN A 291 24.18 2.11 1.71
CA ASN A 291 23.22 2.97 2.35
C ASN A 291 22.46 2.21 3.45
N PHE A 292 23.03 2.24 4.65
CA PHE A 292 22.45 1.62 5.84
C PHE A 292 21.16 2.29 6.35
N SER A 293 20.76 3.45 5.81
CA SER A 293 19.42 4.02 6.09
C SER A 293 18.31 3.37 5.27
N ARG A 294 18.67 2.60 4.22
CA ARG A 294 17.73 1.84 3.40
C ARG A 294 17.83 0.33 3.63
N ILE A 295 19.03 -0.18 3.91
CA ILE A 295 19.28 -1.61 4.10
C ILE A 295 20.03 -1.84 5.40
N MET A 296 19.39 -2.51 6.36
CA MET A 296 19.97 -2.77 7.67
C MET A 296 20.18 -4.28 7.86
N PRO A 297 21.39 -4.81 7.56
CA PRO A 297 21.74 -6.18 7.89
C PRO A 297 21.69 -6.44 9.39
N VAL A 298 21.24 -7.64 9.75
CA VAL A 298 21.23 -8.19 11.10
C VAL A 298 22.16 -9.40 11.10
N PHE A 299 23.17 -9.34 11.95
CA PHE A 299 24.22 -10.35 12.02
C PHE A 299 23.89 -11.45 13.01
N ASN A 300 24.31 -12.67 12.69
CA ASN A 300 24.40 -13.75 13.65
C ASN A 300 25.84 -14.29 13.63
N CYS A 301 26.21 -15.08 14.64
CA CYS A 301 27.52 -15.70 14.71
C CYS A 301 27.44 -17.19 14.96
N MET A 302 28.22 -17.95 14.20
CA MET A 302 28.48 -19.35 14.48
C MET A 302 29.69 -19.49 15.41
N ASN A 303 29.49 -20.13 16.57
CA ASN A 303 30.55 -20.48 17.51
C ASN A 303 31.38 -19.27 18.00
N CYS A 304 30.77 -18.09 18.18
CA CYS A 304 31.44 -16.97 18.85
C CYS A 304 31.68 -17.31 20.32
N SER A 305 32.89 -17.70 20.67
CA SER A 305 33.33 -17.78 22.07
C SER A 305 33.57 -16.36 22.58
N PHE A 306 32.65 -15.84 23.39
CA PHE A 306 32.71 -14.50 24.00
C PHE A 306 33.81 -14.34 25.06
N LEU A 307 34.92 -15.07 24.92
CA LEU A 307 36.01 -15.12 25.90
C LEU A 307 36.91 -13.89 25.81
N TYR A 308 37.04 -13.26 24.64
CA TYR A 308 37.99 -12.17 24.38
C TYR A 308 37.37 -10.86 23.89
N VAL A 309 36.06 -10.80 23.66
CA VAL A 309 35.42 -9.49 23.45
C VAL A 309 35.47 -8.76 24.78
N ASP A 310 36.21 -7.64 24.83
CA ASP A 310 36.29 -6.74 25.97
C ASP A 310 34.89 -6.60 26.60
N GLN A 311 34.74 -7.14 27.81
CA GLN A 311 33.43 -7.33 28.45
C GLN A 311 32.69 -6.00 28.68
N SER A 312 33.40 -4.89 28.51
CA SER A 312 32.90 -3.52 28.66
C SER A 312 32.32 -2.91 27.38
N ARG A 313 32.47 -3.54 26.19
CA ARG A 313 32.08 -2.91 24.92
C ARG A 313 30.77 -3.48 24.37
N ASP A 314 29.73 -2.64 24.38
CA ASP A 314 28.43 -2.94 23.79
C ASP A 314 28.46 -3.02 22.25
N ILE A 315 29.45 -2.38 21.62
CA ILE A 315 29.60 -2.28 20.17
C ILE A 315 30.97 -2.84 19.76
N ILE A 316 30.97 -3.70 18.74
CA ILE A 316 32.16 -4.34 18.17
C ILE A 316 32.30 -3.86 16.71
N GLY A 317 33.54 -3.54 16.31
CA GLY A 317 33.89 -3.25 14.92
C GLY A 317 34.24 -4.52 14.14
N SER A 318 34.00 -4.52 12.84
CA SER A 318 34.16 -5.69 11.99
C SER A 318 35.61 -6.16 11.91
N ASP A 319 36.57 -5.24 11.89
CA ASP A 319 38.01 -5.58 11.90
C ASP A 319 38.35 -6.45 13.12
N TYR A 320 37.89 -6.04 14.31
CA TYR A 320 38.11 -6.80 15.54
C TYR A 320 37.48 -8.20 15.49
N ALA A 321 36.24 -8.29 15.03
CA ALA A 321 35.55 -9.58 14.92
C ALA A 321 36.25 -10.52 13.92
N LEU A 322 36.80 -9.97 12.83
CA LEU A 322 37.55 -10.73 11.84
C LEU A 322 38.92 -11.18 12.36
N ASP A 323 39.62 -10.32 13.11
CA ASP A 323 40.91 -10.64 13.73
C ASP A 323 40.78 -11.76 14.78
N GLU A 324 39.67 -11.76 15.52
CA GLU A 324 39.30 -12.82 16.47
C GLU A 324 38.72 -14.08 15.79
N ASN A 325 38.76 -14.15 14.45
CA ASN A 325 38.27 -15.27 13.64
C ASN A 325 36.79 -15.63 13.94
N GLN A 326 35.97 -14.64 14.27
CA GLN A 326 34.55 -14.84 14.53
C GLN A 326 33.80 -15.10 13.21
N LYS A 327 33.00 -16.17 13.19
CA LYS A 327 32.20 -16.56 12.02
C LYS A 327 30.88 -15.80 12.00
N VAL A 328 30.97 -14.49 11.79
CA VAL A 328 29.84 -13.58 11.71
C VAL A 328 29.30 -13.52 10.28
N TYR A 329 27.98 -13.56 10.13
CA TYR A 329 27.29 -13.55 8.84
C TYR A 329 25.94 -12.83 8.93
N VAL A 330 25.42 -12.36 7.79
CA VAL A 330 24.10 -11.74 7.68
C VAL A 330 23.04 -12.83 7.83
N ALA A 331 22.30 -12.84 8.93
CA ALA A 331 21.21 -13.79 9.14
C ALA A 331 19.92 -13.32 8.47
N SER A 332 19.62 -12.03 8.62
CA SER A 332 18.51 -11.35 7.98
C SER A 332 18.91 -9.92 7.63
N TYR A 333 18.08 -9.22 6.87
CA TYR A 333 18.24 -7.79 6.68
C TYR A 333 16.89 -7.11 6.55
N VAL A 334 16.84 -5.85 6.97
CA VAL A 334 15.65 -5.02 6.93
C VAL A 334 15.76 -4.04 5.76
N VAL A 335 14.71 -3.97 4.96
CA VAL A 335 14.53 -2.99 3.89
C VAL A 335 13.62 -1.89 4.39
N LEU A 336 14.12 -0.66 4.37
CA LEU A 336 13.40 0.52 4.84
C LEU A 336 12.89 1.31 3.62
N PRO A 337 11.65 1.85 3.68
CA PRO A 337 11.18 2.81 2.70
C PRO A 337 12.07 4.06 2.73
N GLU A 338 12.14 4.78 1.61
CA GLU A 338 12.79 6.09 1.62
C GLU A 338 12.09 6.97 2.65
N LYS A 339 12.89 7.69 3.45
CA LYS A 339 12.33 8.74 4.28
C LYS A 339 11.80 9.77 3.31
N GLU A 340 10.48 9.91 3.21
CA GLU A 340 9.89 11.09 2.60
C GLU A 340 10.55 12.29 3.29
N GLU A 341 11.40 13.01 2.55
CA GLU A 341 11.63 14.40 2.90
C GLU A 341 10.24 15.00 2.95
N VAL A 342 9.85 15.58 4.09
CA VAL A 342 8.53 16.15 4.28
C VAL A 342 8.41 17.38 3.39
N GLU A 343 8.27 17.16 2.08
CA GLU A 343 7.86 18.15 1.11
C GLU A 343 6.36 18.32 1.27
N LYS A 344 6.04 19.50 1.81
CA LYS A 344 4.75 20.18 2.00
C LYS A 344 3.68 19.91 0.92
N THR A 345 3.16 18.69 0.80
CA THR A 345 2.17 18.34 -0.24
C THR A 345 0.82 17.86 0.30
N TRP A 346 0.58 17.98 1.61
CA TRP A 346 -0.68 17.55 2.25
C TRP A 346 -1.48 18.65 2.96
N GLN A 347 -1.22 19.93 2.69
CA GLN A 347 -2.03 21.03 3.27
C GLN A 347 -3.09 21.65 2.35
N THR A 348 -3.29 21.15 1.12
CA THR A 348 -4.23 21.80 0.17
C THR A 348 -5.52 21.02 -0.13
N SER A 349 -5.72 19.82 0.42
CA SER A 349 -6.89 18.99 0.03
C SER A 349 -7.94 18.76 1.13
N MET A 350 -7.78 19.35 2.32
CA MET A 350 -8.81 19.38 3.36
C MET A 350 -8.76 20.67 4.19
N LYS A 351 -8.90 21.81 3.50
CA LYS A 351 -9.49 23.02 4.09
C LYS A 351 -10.74 23.38 3.33
#